data_AF-A0A850QK65-F1
#
_entry.id   AF-A0A850QK65-F1
#
_cell.length_a   1.000
_cell.length_b   1.000
_cell.length_c   1.000
_cell.angle_alpha   90.00
_cell.angle_beta   90.00
_cell.angle_gamma   90.00
#
_symmetry.space_group_name_H-M   'P 1'
#
loop_
_entity.id
_entity.type
_entity.pdbx_description
1 polymer ?
#
loop_
_entity_poly.entity_id
_entity_poly.type
_entity_poly.pdbx_seq_one_letter_code
_entity_poly.pdbx_strand_id
1 'polypeptide(L)' 'HLVGEQLIMKPHYCCRQCDFAAHSLYWQCPSCKSWGSVKPIRGLDGE' A
#
# COMPACT_ATOMS: atom_id res chain seq x y z
N HIS A 1 -16.42 -7.21 -25.92
CA HIS A 1 -16.30 -5.96 -25.14
C HIS A 1 -15.10 -6.16 -24.24
N LEU A 2 -14.01 -5.43 -24.49
CA LEU A 2 -12.73 -5.61 -23.83
C LEU A 2 -12.89 -5.46 -22.31
N VAL A 3 -12.27 -6.39 -21.60
CA VAL A 3 -12.26 -6.51 -20.14
C VAL A 3 -11.71 -5.23 -19.51
N GLY A 4 -12.38 -4.78 -18.44
CA GLY A 4 -12.19 -3.48 -17.83
C GLY A 4 -10.73 -3.15 -17.53
N GLU A 5 -10.30 -2.02 -18.08
CA GLU A 5 -9.18 -1.22 -17.58
C GLU A 5 -9.53 -0.75 -16.17
N GLN A 6 -9.41 -1.67 -15.21
CA GLN A 6 -9.34 -1.31 -13.82
C GLN A 6 -8.05 -0.53 -13.69
N LEU A 7 -8.17 0.80 -13.58
CA LEU A 7 -7.11 1.71 -13.20
C LEU A 7 -6.66 1.26 -11.79
N ILE A 8 -5.81 0.23 -11.73
CA ILE A 8 -5.23 -0.25 -10.47
C ILE A 8 -4.29 0.87 -10.05
N MET A 9 -4.83 1.83 -9.31
CA MET A 9 -4.02 2.80 -8.58
C MET A 9 -3.07 1.95 -7.75
N LYS A 10 -1.79 1.95 -8.12
CA LYS A 10 -0.79 1.17 -7.42
C LYS A 10 -0.77 1.67 -5.99
N PRO A 11 -0.98 0.80 -4.99
CA PRO A 11 -0.89 1.21 -3.60
C PRO A 11 0.52 1.76 -3.35
N HIS A 12 0.60 2.97 -2.79
CA HIS A 12 1.87 3.63 -2.50
C HIS A 12 2.49 3.08 -1.22
N TYR A 13 1.71 2.43 -0.35
CA TYR A 13 2.13 1.91 0.94
C TYR A 13 1.70 0.45 1.12
N CYS A 14 2.56 -0.38 1.72
CA CYS A 14 2.21 -1.73 2.16
C CYS A 14 2.66 -2.00 3.59
N CYS A 15 1.87 -2.80 4.30
CA CYS A 15 2.23 -3.33 5.59
C CYS A 15 3.12 -4.56 5.42
N ARG A 16 4.34 -4.52 5.96
CA ARG A 16 5.27 -5.66 5.97
C ARG A 16 4.82 -6.83 6.87
N GLN A 17 3.81 -6.61 7.71
CA GLN A 17 3.37 -7.58 8.72
C GLN A 17 2.19 -8.44 8.25
N CYS A 18 1.29 -7.89 7.44
CA CYS A 18 0.06 -8.54 7.02
C CYS A 18 -0.29 -8.30 5.54
N ASP A 19 0.66 -7.80 4.74
CA ASP A 19 0.50 -7.50 3.31
C ASP A 19 -0.61 -6.48 2.97
N PHE A 20 -1.10 -5.73 3.97
CA PHE A 20 -2.10 -4.69 3.75
C PHE A 20 -1.55 -3.57 2.86
N ALA A 21 -2.12 -3.39 1.68
CA ALA A 21 -1.74 -2.35 0.74
C ALA A 21 -2.71 -1.15 0.82
N ALA A 22 -2.17 0.05 0.84
CA ALA A 22 -2.90 1.30 1.00
C ALA A 22 -2.36 2.39 0.06
N HIS A 23 -3.22 3.31 -0.35
CA HIS A 23 -2.82 4.48 -1.16
C HIS A 23 -2.25 5.63 -0.33
N SER A 24 -2.52 5.65 0.99
CA SER A 24 -2.06 6.68 1.92
C SER A 24 -1.20 6.08 3.04
N LEU A 25 -0.38 6.91 3.69
CA LEU A 25 0.39 6.50 4.86
C LEU A 25 -0.54 6.25 6.05
N TYR A 26 -0.53 5.03 6.57
CA TYR A 26 -1.23 4.68 7.82
C TYR A 26 -0.21 4.40 8.92
N TRP A 27 -0.20 5.22 9.97
CA TRP A 27 0.69 5.01 11.12
C TRP A 27 0.40 3.71 11.86
N GLN A 28 -0.88 3.39 12.02
CA GLN A 28 -1.39 2.13 12.53
C GLN A 28 -2.03 1.34 11.38
N CYS A 29 -1.58 0.10 11.17
CA CYS A 29 -2.17 -0.76 10.15
C CYS A 29 -3.61 -1.15 10.56
N PRO A 30 -4.63 -0.95 9.71
CA PRO A 30 -6.01 -1.34 10.03
C PRO A 30 -6.21 -2.87 10.07
N SER A 31 -5.34 -3.64 9.41
CA SER A 31 -5.45 -5.11 9.32
C SER A 31 -4.79 -5.81 10.51
N CYS A 32 -3.53 -5.51 10.82
CA CYS A 32 -2.81 -6.13 11.95
C CYS A 32 -2.72 -5.27 13.22
N LYS A 33 -3.22 -4.03 13.18
CA LYS A 33 -3.14 -3.03 14.28
C LYS A 33 -1.72 -2.67 14.74
N SER A 34 -0.69 -3.08 14.00
CA SER A 34 0.70 -2.76 14.27
C SER A 34 1.04 -1.33 13.86
N TRP A 35 1.88 -0.68 14.67
CA TRP A 35 2.37 0.68 14.42
C TRP A 35 3.68 0.64 13.63
N GLY A 36 3.82 1.49 12.61
CA GLY A 36 5.06 1.63 11.84
C GLY A 36 5.38 0.47 10.88
N SER A 37 4.51 -0.55 10.78
CA SER A 37 4.66 -1.67 9.84
C SER A 37 4.28 -1.30 8.40
N VAL A 38 3.49 -0.23 8.20
CA VAL A 38 3.11 0.31 6.89
C VAL A 38 4.26 1.16 6.36
N LYS A 39 4.84 0.75 5.23
CA LYS A 39 5.99 1.36 4.57
C LYS A 39 5.67 1.62 3.10
N PRO A 40 6.28 2.63 2.46
CA PRO A 40 6.09 2.86 1.04
C PRO A 40 6.53 1.64 0.22
N ILE A 41 5.77 1.28 -0.80
CA ILE A 41 6.09 0.20 -1.74
C ILE A 41 7.14 0.76 -2.69
N ARG A 42 8.40 0.48 -2.35
CA ARG A 42 9.61 1.02 -2.98
C ARG A 42 9.55 0.92 -4.50
N GLY A 43 9.31 2.05 -5.15
CA GLY A 43 9.32 2.26 -6.59
C GLY A 43 9.51 3.72 -7.02
N LEU A 44 9.17 4.68 -6.17
CA LEU A 44 9.42 6.12 -6.25
C LEU A 44 9.43 6.47 -4.75
N ASP A 45 10.50 6.83 -4.06
CA ASP A 45 11.20 8.11 -4.10
C ASP A 45 12.59 7.82 -3.50
N GLY A 46 13.64 8.04 -4.28
CA GLY A 46 15.02 7.77 -3.90
C GLY A 46 15.93 8.63 -4.75
N GLU A 47 15.62 9.92 -4.80
CA GLU A 47 16.50 11.01 -5.21
C GLU A 47 16.81 11.88 -3.98
#